data_AF-A0A7S0ZVJ4-F1
#
_entry.id   AF-A0A7S0ZVJ4-F1
#
_cell.length_a   1.000
_cell.length_b   1.000
_cell.length_c   1.000
_cell.angle_alpha   90.00
_cell.angle_beta   90.00
_cell.angle_gamma   90.00
#
_symmetry.space_group_name_H-M   'P 1'
#
loop_
_entity.id
_entity.type
_entity.pdbx_description
1 polymer ?
#
loop_
_entity_poly.entity_id
_entity_poly.type
_entity_poly.pdbx_seq_one_letter_code
_entity_poly.pdbx_strand_id
1 'polypeptide(L)'
;SDVPQEKCWEAFNHQLRHVCPTKCGCDHPHSPQFLTSASLGCPERACRTRDTYRAELVKLSCTSPAVEDLQANPNWTQFLTNLETWYVYFGVDMSGTSALLFSQGCGAQPLLASQ
;
A
#
# COMPACT_ATOMS: atom_id res chain seq x y z
N SER A 1 -19.49 13.76 6.28
CA SER A 1 -18.43 14.48 5.54
C SER A 1 -17.55 13.44 4.89
N ASP A 2 -17.43 13.49 3.56
CA ASP A 2 -16.54 12.58 2.85
C ASP A 2 -15.09 12.92 3.16
N VAL A 3 -14.37 11.96 3.73
CA VAL A 3 -12.93 12.06 3.97
C VAL A 3 -12.21 11.80 2.64
N PRO A 4 -11.39 12.74 2.15
CA PRO A 4 -10.59 12.52 0.94
C PRO A 4 -9.61 11.35 1.14
N GLN A 5 -9.46 10.48 0.14
CA GLN A 5 -8.69 9.24 0.27
C GLN A 5 -7.21 9.51 0.52
N GLU A 6 -6.67 10.60 0.01
CA GLU A 6 -5.30 11.05 0.27
C GLU A 6 -5.01 11.27 1.76
N LYS A 7 -6.03 11.63 2.55
CA LYS A 7 -5.90 11.78 4.01
C LYS A 7 -5.65 10.46 4.72
N CYS A 8 -5.99 9.32 4.11
CA CYS A 8 -5.69 8.00 4.65
C CYS A 8 -4.20 7.69 4.69
N TRP A 9 -3.33 8.45 4.01
CA TRP A 9 -1.89 8.17 3.88
C TRP A 9 -1.01 9.09 4.74
N GLU A 10 -1.56 10.21 5.21
CA GLU A 10 -0.83 11.19 6.00
C GLU A 10 -0.49 10.63 7.41
N ALA A 11 0.69 10.99 7.92
CA ALA A 11 1.22 10.47 9.18
C ALA A 11 0.28 10.67 10.39
N PHE A 12 -0.31 11.85 10.48
CA PHE A 12 -1.18 12.26 11.59
C PHE A 12 -2.61 11.72 11.48
N ASN A 13 -2.97 11.17 10.33
CA ASN A 13 -4.33 10.75 10.03
C ASN A 13 -4.52 9.24 10.09
N HIS A 14 -3.59 8.52 10.75
CA HIS A 14 -3.66 7.06 10.87
C HIS A 14 -4.98 6.56 11.51
N GLN A 15 -5.62 7.37 12.36
CA GLN A 15 -6.93 7.04 12.94
C GLN A 15 -8.05 6.96 11.89
N LEU A 16 -7.93 7.67 10.76
CA LEU A 16 -8.89 7.57 9.65
C LEU A 16 -8.95 6.15 9.09
N ARG A 17 -7.83 5.41 9.08
CA ARG A 17 -7.79 4.00 8.67
C ARG A 17 -8.55 3.09 9.63
N HIS A 18 -8.68 3.50 10.89
CA HIS A 18 -9.41 2.76 11.91
C HIS A 18 -10.91 3.01 11.84
N VAL A 19 -11.29 4.28 11.67
CA VAL A 19 -12.70 4.72 11.62
C VAL A 19 -13.33 4.45 10.25
N CYS A 20 -12.55 4.55 9.18
CA CYS A 20 -12.99 4.40 7.80
C CYS A 20 -12.17 3.36 7.01
N PRO A 21 -12.07 2.09 7.50
CA PRO A 21 -11.15 1.09 6.94
C PRO A 21 -11.42 0.77 5.48
N THR A 22 -12.69 0.71 5.06
CA THR A 22 -13.06 0.47 3.65
C THR A 22 -12.66 1.63 2.75
N LYS A 23 -12.88 2.87 3.19
CA LYS A 23 -12.52 4.07 2.40
C LYS A 23 -11.00 4.18 2.23
N CYS A 24 -10.24 3.81 3.26
CA CYS A 24 -8.79 3.76 3.21
C CYS A 24 -8.24 2.47 2.59
N GLY A 25 -9.11 1.56 2.13
CA GLY A 25 -8.73 0.33 1.43
C GLY A 25 -8.06 -0.73 2.32
N CYS A 26 -8.24 -0.69 3.65
CA CYS A 26 -7.74 -1.74 4.55
C CYS A 26 -8.39 -3.11 4.28
N ASP A 27 -9.57 -3.14 3.66
CA ASP A 27 -10.34 -4.34 3.33
C ASP A 27 -10.28 -4.76 1.86
N HIS A 28 -9.30 -4.25 1.11
CA HIS A 28 -9.10 -4.62 -0.28
C HIS A 28 -7.65 -5.08 -0.56
N PRO A 29 -7.40 -6.30 -1.07
CA PRO A 29 -6.04 -6.82 -1.24
C PRO A 29 -5.21 -6.10 -2.30
N HIS A 30 -5.84 -5.43 -3.28
CA HIS A 30 -5.14 -4.62 -4.30
C HIS A 30 -4.99 -3.14 -3.88
N SER A 31 -5.38 -2.77 -2.66
CA SER A 31 -5.29 -1.39 -2.20
C SER A 31 -3.83 -0.90 -2.19
N PRO A 32 -3.56 0.38 -2.51
CA PRO A 32 -2.23 0.99 -2.35
C PRO A 32 -1.84 1.20 -0.87
N GLN A 33 -2.62 0.68 0.08
CA GLN A 33 -2.38 0.77 1.52
C GLN A 33 -1.21 -0.09 1.95
N PHE A 34 -0.07 0.54 2.23
CA PHE A 34 1.09 -0.17 2.77
C PHE A 34 1.07 -0.29 4.31
N LEU A 35 0.46 0.67 5.01
CA LEU A 35 0.32 0.68 6.48
C LEU A 35 -0.84 -0.23 6.94
N THR A 36 -0.68 -1.54 6.80
CA THR A 36 -1.78 -2.51 6.93
C THR A 36 -2.04 -3.02 8.35
N SER A 37 -1.12 -2.80 9.30
CA SER A 37 -1.27 -3.34 10.65
C SER A 37 -2.21 -2.52 11.54
N ALA A 38 -2.70 -3.16 12.61
CA ALA A 38 -3.52 -2.51 13.63
C ALA A 38 -2.80 -1.35 14.32
N SER A 39 -1.49 -1.48 14.57
CA SER A 39 -0.67 -0.41 15.16
C SER A 39 -0.53 0.81 14.25
N LEU A 40 -0.81 0.64 12.95
CA LEU A 40 -0.78 1.70 11.97
C LEU A 40 -2.19 2.13 11.53
N GLY A 41 -3.23 1.71 12.26
CA GLY A 41 -4.61 2.17 12.08
C GLY A 41 -5.50 1.24 11.28
N CYS A 42 -4.98 0.29 10.48
CA CYS A 42 -5.84 -0.65 9.77
C CYS A 42 -6.23 -1.85 10.65
N PRO A 43 -7.52 -2.14 10.90
CA PRO A 43 -7.95 -3.31 11.66
C PRO A 43 -7.86 -4.59 10.78
N GLU A 44 -6.63 -4.97 10.44
CA GLU A 44 -6.27 -6.00 9.45
C GLU A 44 -7.06 -7.30 9.62
N ARG A 45 -7.09 -7.83 10.86
CA ARG A 45 -7.76 -9.10 11.16
C ARG A 45 -9.25 -9.05 10.83
N ALA A 46 -9.93 -7.96 11.17
CA ALA A 46 -11.34 -7.79 10.85
C ALA A 46 -11.54 -7.60 9.33
N CYS A 47 -10.68 -6.78 8.70
CA CYS A 47 -10.76 -6.50 7.27
C CYS A 47 -10.56 -7.77 6.40
N ARG A 48 -9.58 -8.61 6.73
CA ARG A 48 -9.27 -9.85 5.99
C ARG A 48 -10.32 -10.94 6.15
N THR A 49 -11.16 -10.86 7.19
CA THR A 49 -12.28 -11.79 7.38
C THR A 49 -13.53 -11.43 6.57
N ARG A 50 -13.59 -10.24 5.95
CA ARG A 50 -14.73 -9.81 5.14
C ARG A 50 -14.81 -10.60 3.84
N ASP A 51 -16.05 -10.87 3.41
CA ASP A 51 -16.30 -11.60 2.17
C ASP A 51 -15.75 -10.87 0.95
N THR A 52 -15.80 -9.54 0.94
CA THR A 52 -15.21 -8.71 -0.13
C THR A 52 -13.70 -8.94 -0.25
N TYR A 53 -12.97 -8.91 0.86
CA TYR A 53 -11.53 -9.16 0.85
C TYR A 53 -11.22 -10.55 0.30
N ARG A 54 -11.93 -11.58 0.78
CA ARG A 54 -11.73 -12.97 0.34
C ARG A 54 -12.08 -13.15 -1.15
N ALA A 55 -13.17 -12.54 -1.61
CA ALA A 55 -13.61 -12.61 -3.00
C ALA A 55 -12.63 -11.92 -3.96
N GLU A 56 -11.99 -10.82 -3.55
CA GLU A 56 -10.94 -10.19 -4.36
C GLU A 56 -9.62 -10.95 -4.27
N LEU A 57 -9.29 -11.53 -3.11
CA LEU A 57 -8.08 -12.30 -2.90
C LEU A 57 -8.01 -13.53 -3.83
N VAL A 58 -9.13 -14.22 -4.06
CA VAL A 58 -9.16 -15.38 -4.97
C VAL A 58 -8.99 -15.02 -6.44
N LYS A 59 -9.13 -13.74 -6.80
CA LYS A 59 -8.88 -13.25 -8.17
C LYS A 59 -7.40 -12.95 -8.42
N LEU A 60 -6.58 -12.91 -7.37
CA LEU A 60 -5.15 -12.68 -7.49
C LEU A 60 -4.44 -13.93 -8.02
N SER A 61 -3.61 -13.74 -9.05
CA SER A 61 -2.67 -14.75 -9.48
C SER A 61 -1.41 -14.70 -8.60
N CYS A 62 -0.89 -15.87 -8.20
CA CYS A 62 0.41 -15.98 -7.53
C CYS A 62 1.56 -15.91 -8.52
N THR A 63 1.57 -14.88 -9.37
CA THR A 63 2.60 -14.63 -10.39
C THR A 63 3.12 -13.22 -10.22
N SER A 64 4.44 -13.05 -10.28
CA SER A 64 5.04 -11.71 -10.35
C SER A 64 4.58 -11.03 -11.63
N PRO A 65 3.88 -9.88 -11.57
CA PRO A 65 3.52 -9.13 -12.76
C PRO A 65 4.79 -8.64 -13.47
N ALA A 66 4.69 -8.42 -14.79
CA ALA A 66 5.78 -7.77 -15.53
C ALA A 66 5.97 -6.33 -15.03
N VAL A 67 7.16 -5.78 -15.21
CA VAL A 67 7.46 -4.41 -14.77
C VAL A 67 6.53 -3.41 -15.45
N GLU A 68 6.27 -3.62 -16.74
CA GLU A 68 5.40 -2.78 -17.55
C GLU A 68 3.95 -2.80 -17.03
N ASP A 69 3.47 -3.96 -16.60
CA ASP A 69 2.15 -4.11 -15.98
C ASP A 69 2.06 -3.38 -14.63
N LEU A 70 3.14 -3.44 -13.83
CA LEU A 70 3.22 -2.70 -12.56
C LEU A 70 3.23 -1.19 -12.81
N GLN A 71 4.01 -0.71 -13.78
CA GLN A 71 4.08 0.71 -14.13
C GLN A 71 2.75 1.24 -14.66
N ALA A 72 1.97 0.42 -15.37
CA ALA A 72 0.62 0.73 -15.82
C ALA A 72 -0.43 0.65 -14.70
N ASN A 73 -0.12 0.06 -13.54
CA ASN A 73 -1.05 -0.12 -12.44
C ASN A 73 -1.08 1.12 -11.52
N PRO A 74 -2.21 1.86 -11.45
CA PRO A 74 -2.30 3.07 -10.62
C PRO A 74 -2.21 2.79 -9.11
N ASN A 75 -2.59 1.59 -8.64
CA ASN A 75 -2.43 1.25 -7.23
C ASN A 75 -0.96 0.97 -6.89
N TRP A 76 -0.16 0.51 -7.84
CA TRP A 76 1.28 0.33 -7.64
C TRP A 76 1.98 1.68 -7.55
N THR A 77 1.71 2.60 -8.47
CA THR A 77 2.30 3.95 -8.43
C THR A 77 1.88 4.70 -7.17
N GLN A 78 0.59 4.62 -6.78
CA GLN A 78 0.12 5.20 -5.54
C GLN A 78 0.74 4.56 -4.31
N PHE A 79 0.97 3.24 -4.29
CA PHE A 79 1.69 2.56 -3.21
C PHE A 79 3.09 3.14 -3.01
N LEU A 80 3.84 3.35 -4.10
CA LEU A 80 5.19 3.94 -4.04
C LEU A 80 5.16 5.39 -3.53
N THR A 81 4.22 6.20 -4.01
CA THR A 81 4.02 7.57 -3.50
C THR A 81 3.67 7.57 -2.01
N ASN A 82 2.81 6.66 -1.57
CA ASN A 82 2.43 6.53 -0.16
C ASN A 82 3.62 6.15 0.71
N LEU A 83 4.46 5.23 0.23
CA LEU A 83 5.70 4.81 0.89
C LEU A 83 6.62 6.01 1.10
N GLU A 84 6.93 6.75 0.04
CA GLU A 84 7.78 7.96 0.11
C GLU A 84 7.21 8.99 1.08
N THR A 85 5.94 9.34 0.92
CA THR A 85 5.27 10.39 1.72
C THR A 85 5.36 10.08 3.21
N TRP A 86 5.13 8.82 3.59
CA TRP A 86 5.20 8.42 4.99
C TRP A 86 6.64 8.47 5.54
N TYR A 87 7.63 7.97 4.80
CA TYR A 87 9.00 7.93 5.30
C TYR A 87 9.67 9.31 5.32
N VAL A 88 9.35 10.20 4.37
CA VAL A 88 9.79 11.61 4.39
C VAL A 88 9.36 12.31 5.67
N TYR A 89 8.16 12.00 6.19
CA TYR A 89 7.71 12.54 7.47
C TYR A 89 8.63 12.15 8.65
N PHE A 90 9.27 10.99 8.59
CA PHE A 90 10.24 10.53 9.59
C PHE A 90 11.70 10.91 9.24
N GLY A 91 11.91 11.74 8.23
CA GLY A 91 13.23 12.16 7.78
C GLY A 91 14.02 11.06 7.04
N VAL A 92 13.34 10.03 6.53
CA VAL A 92 13.94 8.94 5.75
C VAL A 92 13.62 9.16 4.27
N ASP A 93 14.65 9.25 3.43
CA ASP A 93 14.49 9.34 1.98
C ASP A 93 14.30 7.94 1.37
N MET A 94 13.12 7.70 0.81
CA MET A 94 12.77 6.44 0.14
C MET A 94 12.71 6.57 -1.39
N SER A 95 13.06 7.73 -1.96
CA SER A 95 12.97 7.97 -3.40
C SER A 95 13.78 6.95 -4.22
N GLY A 96 14.99 6.60 -3.77
CA GLY A 96 15.81 5.57 -4.40
C GLY A 96 15.16 4.18 -4.36
N THR A 97 14.58 3.80 -3.22
CA THR A 97 13.87 2.52 -3.07
C THR A 97 12.64 2.47 -3.98
N SER A 98 11.83 3.53 -3.99
CA SER A 98 10.66 3.62 -4.85
C SER A 98 11.02 3.63 -6.33
N ALA A 99 12.09 4.31 -6.74
CA ALA A 99 12.58 4.29 -8.11
C ALA A 99 13.05 2.89 -8.55
N LEU A 100 13.73 2.14 -7.67
CA LEU A 100 14.11 0.75 -7.93
C LEU A 100 12.88 -0.15 -8.06
N LEU A 101 11.91 -0.02 -7.16
CA LEU A 101 10.65 -0.77 -7.21
C LEU A 101 9.84 -0.43 -8.47
N PHE A 102 9.81 0.84 -8.89
CA PHE A 102 9.14 1.27 -10.12
C PHE A 102 9.79 0.69 -11.38
N SER A 103 11.13 0.64 -11.42
CA SER A 103 11.88 0.21 -12.61
C SER A 103 12.11 -1.29 -12.71
N GLN A 104 12.07 -2.03 -11.59
CA GLN A 104 12.39 -3.47 -11.56
C GLN A 104 11.28 -4.33 -10.95
N GLY A 105 10.22 -3.72 -10.40
CA GLY A 105 9.14 -4.44 -9.72
C GLY A 105 9.68 -5.26 -8.54
N CYS A 106 9.24 -6.52 -8.46
CA CYS A 106 9.71 -7.47 -7.44
C CYS A 106 11.20 -7.84 -7.60
N GLY A 107 11.81 -7.59 -8.77
CA GLY A 107 13.23 -7.84 -9.02
C GLY A 107 14.16 -6.95 -8.18
N ALA A 108 13.65 -5.86 -7.60
CA ALA A 108 14.41 -4.99 -6.71
C ALA A 108 14.76 -5.62 -5.35
N GLN A 109 14.05 -6.68 -4.90
CA GLN A 109 14.18 -7.22 -3.54
C GLN A 109 15.62 -7.60 -3.13
N PRO A 110 16.45 -8.24 -3.98
CA PRO A 110 17.85 -8.53 -3.62
C PRO A 110 18.70 -7.28 -3.40
N LEU A 111 18.42 -6.19 -4.12
CA LEU A 111 19.13 -4.91 -3.99
C LEU A 111 18.71 -4.16 -2.72
N LEU A 112 17.45 -4.30 -2.31
CA LEU A 112 16.94 -3.71 -1.06
C LEU A 112 17.44 -4.44 0.19
N ALA A 113 17.67 -5.76 0.10
CA ALA A 113 18.20 -6.55 1.21
C ALA A 113 19.71 -6.34 1.47
N SER A 114 20.39 -5.60 0.60
CA SER A 114 21.84 -5.33 0.65
C SER A 114 22.19 -3.92 1.14
N GLN A 115 21.18 -3.12 1.52
CA GLN A 115 21.30 -1.77 2.09
C GLN A 115 21.07 -1.81 3.59
#